data_AF-A0AAN8WJY1-F1
#
_entry.id   AF-A0AAN8WJY1-F1
#
_cell.length_a   1.000
_cell.length_b   1.000
_cell.length_c   1.000
_cell.angle_alpha   90.00
_cell.angle_beta   90.00
_cell.angle_gamma   90.00
#
_symmetry.space_group_name_H-M   'P 1'
#
loop_
_entity.id
_entity.type
_entity.pdbx_description
1 polymer ?
#
loop_
_entity_poly.entity_id
_entity_poly.type
_entity_poly.pdbx_seq_one_letter_code
_entity_poly.pdbx_strand_id
1 'polypeptide(L)'
;MAAMLTLFAVQTGEGWPLVLKNSMAATRQDHGPQPEVAVEMSIFYIVYFIVFPFFFVNIFVALIIITFQEQGEAELQDGELDKNQEI
;
A
#
# COMPACT_ATOMS: atom_id res chain seq x y z
N MET A 1 -7.57 11.95 -11.49
CA MET A 1 -6.80 12.09 -10.24
C MET A 1 -7.62 11.74 -9.00
N ALA A 2 -8.91 12.12 -8.89
CA ALA A 2 -9.76 11.81 -7.75
C ALA A 2 -9.78 10.31 -7.36
N ALA A 3 -9.86 9.40 -8.35
CA ALA A 3 -9.87 7.96 -8.08
C ALA A 3 -8.61 7.45 -7.37
N MET A 4 -7.41 7.87 -7.80
CA MET A 4 -6.15 7.47 -7.18
C MET A 4 -6.01 8.02 -5.76
N LEU A 5 -6.46 9.26 -5.54
CA LEU A 5 -6.47 9.86 -4.20
C LEU A 5 -7.41 9.10 -3.25
N THR A 6 -8.59 8.72 -3.73
CA THR A 6 -9.52 7.90 -2.94
C THR A 6 -8.92 6.54 -2.58
N LEU A 7 -8.28 5.86 -3.53
CA LEU A 7 -7.62 4.57 -3.26
C LEU A 7 -6.45 4.72 -2.28
N PHE A 8 -5.70 5.81 -2.36
CA PHE A 8 -4.66 6.13 -1.39
C PHE A 8 -5.22 6.34 0.03
N ALA A 9 -6.27 7.15 0.19
CA ALA A 9 -6.94 7.36 1.48
C ALA A 9 -7.55 6.06 2.04
N VAL A 10 -8.15 5.24 1.19
CA VAL A 10 -8.66 3.91 1.59
C VAL A 10 -7.52 3.01 2.06
N GLN A 11 -6.35 3.05 1.41
CA GLN A 11 -5.18 2.25 1.78
C GLN A 11 -4.58 2.65 3.13
N THR A 12 -4.63 3.92 3.51
CA THR A 12 -4.20 4.37 4.85
C THR A 12 -5.23 4.06 5.93
N GLY A 13 -6.41 3.54 5.55
CA GLY A 13 -7.53 3.28 6.47
C GLY A 13 -8.31 4.53 6.84
N GLU A 14 -8.07 5.66 6.18
CA GLU A 14 -8.73 6.93 6.50
C GLU A 14 -10.05 7.06 5.74
N GLY A 15 -11.17 7.20 6.46
CA GLY A 15 -12.48 7.46 5.86
C GLY A 15 -13.03 6.34 4.96
N TRP A 16 -12.38 5.18 4.88
CA TRP A 16 -12.78 4.06 4.02
C TRP A 16 -14.22 3.55 4.27
N PRO A 17 -14.80 3.56 5.50
CA PRO A 17 -16.17 3.11 5.68
C PRO A 17 -17.18 4.04 4.99
N LEU A 18 -16.88 5.35 4.95
CA LEU A 18 -17.71 6.33 4.25
C LEU A 18 -17.61 6.13 2.73
N VAL A 19 -16.40 5.90 2.22
CA VAL A 19 -16.15 5.63 0.80
C VAL A 19 -16.86 4.34 0.36
N LEU A 20 -16.77 3.27 1.16
CA LEU A 20 -17.50 2.02 0.95
C LEU A 20 -19.02 2.25 0.96
N LYS A 21 -19.54 2.94 1.99
CA LYS A 21 -20.98 3.23 2.10
C LYS A 21 -21.49 4.03 0.91
N ASN A 22 -20.75 5.04 0.46
CA ASN A 22 -21.10 5.83 -0.72
C ASN A 22 -21.06 4.99 -2.00
N SER A 23 -20.10 4.05 -2.09
CA SER A 23 -20.01 3.12 -3.23
C SER A 23 -21.18 2.15 -3.28
N MET A 24 -21.63 1.63 -2.13
CA MET A 24 -22.81 0.75 -2.06
C MET A 24 -24.13 1.49 -2.28
N ALA A 25 -24.13 2.81 -2.09
CA ALA A 25 -25.28 3.66 -2.35
C ALA A 25 -25.31 4.23 -3.78
N ALA A 26 -24.29 3.94 -4.60
CA ALA A 26 -24.18 4.46 -5.96
C ALA A 26 -25.25 3.83 -6.86
N THR A 27 -25.92 4.68 -7.63
CA THR A 27 -26.96 4.30 -8.59
C THR A 27 -26.51 4.64 -10.02
N ARG A 28 -27.44 4.67 -10.98
CA ARG A 28 -27.13 5.02 -12.38
C ARG A 28 -26.77 6.50 -12.50
N GLN A 29 -26.16 6.86 -13.63
CA GLN A 29 -25.87 8.24 -13.97
C GLN A 29 -27.14 9.10 -13.84
N ASP A 30 -27.00 10.30 -13.27
CA ASP A 30 -28.06 11.29 -13.02
C ASP A 30 -29.12 10.88 -11.98
N HIS A 31 -28.89 9.81 -11.21
CA HIS A 31 -29.70 9.43 -10.07
C HIS A 31 -28.99 9.71 -8.74
N GLY A 32 -29.77 10.12 -7.73
CA GLY A 32 -29.28 10.28 -6.36
C GLY A 32 -28.91 8.94 -5.71
N PRO A 33 -28.13 8.97 -4.62
CA PRO A 33 -27.74 7.76 -3.91
C PRO A 33 -28.94 7.07 -3.27
N GLN A 34 -29.00 5.74 -3.38
CA GLN A 34 -30.02 4.90 -2.75
C GLN A 34 -29.32 3.86 -1.86
N PRO A 35 -29.67 3.76 -0.57
CA PRO A 35 -29.01 2.82 0.34
C PRO A 35 -29.09 1.38 -0.16
N GLU A 36 -27.97 0.66 -0.06
CA GLU A 36 -27.90 -0.81 -0.25
C GLU A 36 -28.29 -1.31 -1.66
N VAL A 37 -28.24 -0.44 -2.68
CA VAL A 37 -28.55 -0.84 -4.07
C VAL A 37 -27.40 -1.59 -4.74
N ALA A 38 -26.15 -1.30 -4.39
CA ALA A 38 -24.95 -1.86 -5.00
C ALA A 38 -24.04 -2.53 -3.96
N VAL A 39 -24.59 -3.38 -3.09
CA VAL A 39 -23.84 -4.04 -2.01
C VAL A 39 -22.70 -4.92 -2.57
N GLU A 40 -22.82 -5.43 -3.79
CA GLU A 40 -21.78 -6.16 -4.50
C GLU A 40 -20.46 -5.37 -4.64
N MET A 41 -20.53 -4.02 -4.62
CA MET A 41 -19.33 -3.17 -4.64
C MET A 41 -18.46 -3.34 -3.38
N SER A 42 -19.00 -3.89 -2.29
CA SER A 42 -18.21 -4.21 -1.09
C SER A 42 -17.11 -5.24 -1.35
N ILE A 43 -17.32 -6.14 -2.30
CA ILE A 43 -16.34 -7.18 -2.66
C ILE A 43 -15.05 -6.54 -3.18
N PHE A 44 -15.15 -5.44 -3.94
CA PHE A 44 -13.98 -4.70 -4.42
C PHE A 44 -13.08 -4.27 -3.26
N TYR A 45 -13.66 -3.69 -2.20
CA TYR A 45 -12.91 -3.23 -1.04
C TYR A 45 -12.32 -4.38 -0.24
N ILE A 46 -13.04 -5.49 -0.09
CA ILE A 46 -12.53 -6.69 0.59
C ILE A 46 -11.28 -7.23 -0.14
N VAL A 47 -11.37 -7.38 -1.46
CA VAL A 47 -10.23 -7.84 -2.27
C VAL A 47 -9.08 -6.84 -2.20
N TYR A 48 -9.37 -5.54 -2.30
CA TYR A 48 -8.37 -4.48 -2.22
C TYR A 48 -7.60 -4.52 -0.89
N PHE A 49 -8.30 -4.62 0.24
CA PHE A 49 -7.68 -4.66 1.58
C PHE A 49 -6.89 -5.93 1.88
N ILE A 50 -7.12 -7.02 1.14
CA ILE A 50 -6.34 -8.26 1.31
C ILE A 50 -5.13 -8.24 0.38
N VAL A 51 -5.36 -7.94 -0.90
CA VAL A 51 -4.37 -8.11 -1.96
C VAL A 51 -3.35 -6.97 -1.95
N PHE A 52 -3.78 -5.71 -1.82
CA PHE A 52 -2.89 -4.57 -1.95
C PHE A 52 -1.85 -4.50 -0.81
N PRO A 53 -2.21 -4.71 0.48
CA PRO A 53 -1.22 -4.77 1.55
C PRO A 53 -0.20 -5.90 1.37
N PHE A 54 -0.60 -7.03 0.80
CA PHE A 54 0.32 -8.13 0.53
C PHE A 54 1.43 -7.72 -0.46
N PHE A 55 1.06 -7.06 -1.56
CA PHE A 55 2.05 -6.51 -2.49
C PHE A 55 2.93 -5.45 -1.83
N PHE A 56 2.33 -4.55 -1.03
CA PHE A 56 3.07 -3.48 -0.37
C PHE A 56 4.09 -4.03 0.63
N VAL A 57 3.72 -5.02 1.46
CA VAL A 57 4.62 -5.68 2.41
C VAL A 57 5.75 -6.39 1.67
N ASN A 58 5.46 -7.11 0.59
CA ASN A 58 6.50 -7.80 -0.17
C ASN A 58 7.53 -6.84 -0.78
N ILE A 59 7.08 -5.71 -1.33
CA ILE A 59 7.98 -4.67 -1.85
C ILE A 59 8.77 -4.03 -0.71
N PHE A 60 8.12 -3.71 0.41
CA PHE A 60 8.78 -3.11 1.57
C PHE A 60 9.85 -4.02 2.16
N VAL A 61 9.55 -5.31 2.33
CA VAL A 61 10.52 -6.32 2.81
C VAL A 61 11.71 -6.43 1.85
N ALA A 62 11.46 -6.52 0.54
CA ALA A 62 12.53 -6.60 -0.45
C ALA A 62 13.45 -5.38 -0.41
N LEU A 63 12.88 -4.18 -0.29
CA LEU A 63 13.64 -2.93 -0.16
C LEU A 63 14.51 -2.94 1.11
N ILE A 64 13.93 -3.33 2.25
CA ILE A 64 14.68 -3.42 3.51
C ILE A 64 15.85 -4.40 3.40
N ILE A 65 15.64 -5.57 2.80
CA ILE A 65 16.70 -6.57 2.57
C ILE A 65 17.85 -5.96 1.74
N ILE A 66 17.53 -5.31 0.63
CA ILE A 66 18.54 -4.69 -0.24
C ILE A 66 19.34 -3.64 0.54
N THR A 67 18.68 -2.76 1.29
CA THR A 67 19.36 -1.73 2.07
C THR A 67 20.28 -2.32 3.15
N PHE A 68 19.90 -3.42 3.79
CA PHE A 68 20.76 -4.09 4.78
C PHE A 68 21.94 -4.82 4.13
N GLN A 69 21.75 -5.38 2.93
CA GLN A 69 22.85 -5.99 2.19
C GLN A 69 23.89 -4.94 1.78
N GLU A 70 23.45 -3.81 1.21
CA GLU A 70 24.34 -2.71 0.82
C GLU A 70 25.11 -2.13 2.02
N GLN A 71 24.44 -1.93 3.16
CA GLN A 71 25.09 -1.46 4.39
C GLN A 71 26.09 -2.48 4.94
N GLY A 72 25.73 -3.77 4.96
CA GLY A 72 26.64 -4.83 5.43
C GLY A 72 27.87 -5.00 4.54
N GLU A 73 27.72 -4.90 3.21
CA GLU A 73 28.85 -4.94 2.28
C GLU A 73 29.79 -3.73 2.46
N ALA A 74 29.23 -2.54 2.68
CA ALA A 74 30.00 -1.33 2.94
C ALA A 74 30.81 -1.41 4.26
N GLU A 75 30.21 -1.93 5.34
CA GLU A 75 30.90 -2.14 6.63
C GLU A 75 32.06 -3.14 6.52
N LEU A 76 31.88 -4.22 5.75
CA LEU A 76 32.94 -5.20 5.50
C LEU A 76 34.11 -4.59 4.72
N GLN A 77 33.82 -3.79 3.70
CA GLN A 77 34.86 -3.13 2.90
C GLN A 77 35.66 -2.11 3.72
N ASP A 78 35.00 -1.31 4.55
CA ASP A 78 35.66 -0.34 5.44
C ASP A 78 36.56 -1.05 6.46
N GLY A 79 36.09 -2.16 7.04
CA GLY A 79 36.89 -2.97 7.96
C GLY A 79 38.09 -3.69 7.32
N GLU A 80 38.07 -3.98 6.02
CA GLU A 80 39.23 -4.49 5.28
C GLU A 80 40.22 -3.37 4.93
N LEU A 81 39.75 -2.16 4.64
CA LEU A 81 40.61 -1.00 4.39
C LEU A 81 41.39 -0.61 5.67
N ASP A 82 40.73 -0.59 6.82
CA ASP A 82 41.35 -0.27 8.12
C ASP A 82 42.49 -1.25 8.45
N LYS A 83 42.28 -2.56 8.28
CA LYS A 83 43.30 -3.60 8.47
C LYS A 83 44.51 -3.46 7.55
N ASN A 84 44.33 -2.92 6.36
CA ASN A 84 45.40 -2.77 5.36
C ASN A 84 46.15 -1.42 5.48
N GLN A 85 45.65 -0.48 6.27
CA GLN A 85 46.30 0.82 6.53
C GLN A 85 47.20 0.81 7.79
N GLU A 86 47.12 -0.22 8.64
CA GLU A 86 48.01 -0.39 9.81
C GLU A 86 49.39 -1.04 9.50
N ILE A 87 49.84 -1.06 8.24
CA ILE A 87 51.19 -1.55 7.83
C ILE A 87 52.14 -0.38 7.55
#